data_AF-A0A897NHQ4-F1
#
_entry.id   AF-A0A897NHQ4-F1
#
_cell.length_a   1.000
_cell.length_b   1.000
_cell.length_c   1.000
_cell.angle_alpha   90.00
_cell.angle_beta   90.00
_cell.angle_gamma   90.00
#
_symmetry.space_group_name_H-M   'P 1'
#
loop_
_entity.id
_entity.type
_entity.pdbx_description
1 polymer ?
#
loop_
_entity_poly.entity_id
_entity_poly.type
_entity_poly.pdbx_seq_one_letter_code
_entity_poly.pdbx_strand_id
1 'polypeptide(L)' 'MPIARNIDETCPQCGNDDDVWVFDKQEGTGIKKCYTCDSCGCEWSEMTGFEHS' A
#
# COMPACT_ATOMS: atom_id res chain seq x y z
N MET A 1 15.63 2.96 -5.94
CA MET A 1 14.40 3.65 -5.48
C MET A 1 13.32 2.58 -5.41
N PRO A 2 12.50 2.50 -4.35
CA PRO A 2 11.37 1.57 -4.36
C PRO A 2 10.47 1.90 -5.55
N ILE A 3 10.07 0.88 -6.31
CA ILE A 3 9.22 1.06 -7.49
C ILE A 3 7.79 1.17 -6.98
N ALA A 4 7.27 2.39 -6.93
CA ALA A 4 5.85 2.62 -6.72
C ALA A 4 5.09 2.19 -7.98
N ARG A 5 3.97 1.48 -7.80
CA ARG A 5 3.08 1.06 -8.88
C ARG A 5 1.65 1.48 -8.54
N ASN A 6 0.92 1.99 -9.51
CA ASN A 6 -0.51 2.24 -9.37
C ASN A 6 -1.25 0.88 -9.40
N ILE A 7 -2.25 0.74 -8.55
CA ILE A 7 -3.08 -0.46 -8.41
C ILE A 7 -4.56 -0.07 -8.31
N ASP A 8 -5.41 -1.00 -8.72
CA ASP A 8 -6.85 -0.97 -8.53
C ASP A 8 -7.16 -1.44 -7.10
N GLU A 9 -7.03 -0.55 -6.13
CA GLU A 9 -7.31 -0.83 -4.71
C GLU A 9 -8.19 0.28 -4.17
N THR A 10 -9.27 -0.07 -3.48
CA THR A 10 -10.20 0.92 -2.97
C THR A 10 -9.60 1.64 -1.77
N CYS A 11 -9.47 2.96 -1.87
CA CYS A 11 -9.03 3.77 -0.73
C CYS A 11 -10.04 3.64 0.42
N PRO A 12 -9.60 3.22 1.62
CA PRO A 12 -10.51 3.03 2.76
C PRO A 12 -11.08 4.36 3.30
N GLN A 13 -10.51 5.50 2.91
CA GLN A 13 -10.94 6.82 3.39
C GLN A 13 -11.97 7.48 2.46
N CYS A 14 -11.69 7.55 1.15
CA CYS A 14 -12.58 8.22 0.19
C CYS A 14 -13.42 7.26 -0.65
N GLY A 15 -13.11 5.96 -0.64
CA GLY A 15 -13.78 4.96 -1.45
C GLY A 15 -13.43 5.01 -2.95
N ASN A 16 -12.39 5.76 -3.35
CA ASN A 16 -11.93 5.82 -4.73
C ASN A 16 -10.87 4.74 -5.01
N ASP A 17 -10.90 4.14 -6.19
CA ASP A 17 -10.00 3.07 -6.64
C ASP A 17 -9.01 3.48 -7.75
N ASP A 18 -9.24 4.63 -8.41
CA ASP A 18 -8.53 4.98 -9.66
C ASP A 18 -7.11 5.57 -9.45
N ASP A 19 -6.72 5.92 -8.22
CA ASP A 19 -5.46 6.64 -7.93
C ASP A 19 -4.70 6.12 -6.70
N VAL A 20 -4.68 4.80 -6.49
CA VAL A 20 -3.94 4.21 -5.37
C VAL A 20 -2.58 3.70 -5.82
N TRP A 21 -1.53 4.25 -5.21
CA TRP A 21 -0.14 3.86 -5.42
C TRP A 21 0.32 2.96 -4.29
N VAL A 22 0.98 1.85 -4.63
CA VAL A 22 1.61 0.95 -3.66
C VAL A 22 3.11 0.86 -3.92
N PHE A 23 3.88 0.79 -2.84
CA PHE A 23 5.29 0.43 -2.88
C PHE A 23 5.63 -0.56 -1.77
N ASP A 24 6.51 -1.50 -2.11
CA ASP A 24 7.01 -2.50 -1.17
C ASP A 24 8.22 -1.92 -0.41
N LYS A 25 8.22 -2.08 0.91
CA LYS A 25 9.34 -1.73 1.79
C LYS A 25 9.71 -2.92 2.65
N GLN A 26 10.99 -3.28 2.66
CA GLN A 26 11.48 -4.31 3.57
C GLN A 26 11.49 -3.76 5.01
N GLU A 27 10.84 -4.47 5.93
CA GLU A 27 10.78 -4.12 7.35
C GLU A 27 11.13 -5.36 8.18
N GLY A 28 12.37 -5.42 8.66
CA GLY A 28 12.91 -6.61 9.32
C GLY A 28 13.00 -7.81 8.37
N THR A 29 12.34 -8.91 8.76
CA THR A 29 12.21 -10.14 7.95
C THR A 29 10.97 -10.14 7.05
N GLY A 30 10.12 -9.12 7.14
CA GLY A 30 8.87 -9.02 6.38
C GLY A 30 8.92 -7.99 5.26
N ILE A 31 7.88 -8.03 4.42
CA ILE A 31 7.59 -7.00 3.43
C ILE A 31 6.39 -6.21 3.93
N LYS A 32 6.54 -4.89 3.97
CA LYS A 32 5.47 -3.94 4.26
C LYS A 32 5.06 -3.27 2.96
N LYS A 33 3.80 -3.41 2.59
CA LYS A 33 3.18 -2.67 1.50
C LYS A 33 2.70 -1.34 2.04
N CYS A 34 3.15 -0.26 1.43
CA CYS A 34 2.70 1.09 1.74
C CYS A 34 1.85 1.58 0.59
N TYR A 35 0.64 2.03 0.90
CA TYR A 35 -0.35 2.51 -0.05
C TYR A 35 -0.56 4.00 0.15
N THR A 36 -0.77 4.72 -0.95
CA THR A 36 -1.03 6.15 -0.98
C THR A 36 -2.12 6.43 -2.00
N CYS A 37 -3.21 7.05 -1.58
CA CYS A 37 -4.27 7.51 -2.48
C CYS A 37 -3.99 8.95 -2.91
N ASP A 38 -3.74 9.19 -4.20
CA ASP A 38 -3.48 10.54 -4.73
C ASP A 38 -4.73 11.42 -4.68
N SER A 39 -5.91 10.81 -4.86
CA SER A 39 -7.21 11.49 -4.83
C SER A 39 -7.54 12.20 -3.51
N CYS A 40 -7.13 11.65 -2.37
CA CYS A 40 -7.44 12.24 -1.05
C CYS A 40 -6.22 12.41 -0.12
N GLY A 41 -5.04 11.97 -0.56
CA GLY A 41 -3.81 11.99 0.24
C GLY A 41 -3.79 10.99 1.40
N CYS A 42 -4.69 9.99 1.43
CA CYS A 42 -4.69 8.98 2.47
C CYS A 42 -3.52 8.01 2.28
N GLU A 43 -2.84 7.66 3.37
CA GLU A 43 -1.74 6.70 3.38
C GLU A 43 -2.04 5.57 4.38
N TRP A 44 -1.84 4.33 3.96
CA TRP A 44 -1.98 3.17 4.84
C TRP A 44 -0.93 2.10 4.51
N SER A 45 -0.76 1.12 5.40
CA SER A 45 0.24 0.07 5.18
C SER A 45 -0.20 -1.27 5.72
N GLU A 46 0.21 -2.33 5.02
CA GLU A 46 -0.09 -3.71 5.37
C GLU A 46 1.20 -4.54 5.40
N MET A 47 1.34 -5.43 6.38
CA MET A 47 2.44 -6.37 6.41
C MET A 47 2.05 -7.63 5.64
N THR A 48 2.79 -7.96 4.58
CA THR A 48 2.55 -9.16 3.77
C THR A 48 3.55 -10.29 4.12
N GLY A 49 3.86 -10.47 5.39
CA GLY A 49 4.96 -11.36 5.81
C GLY A 49 4.82 -12.07 7.15
N PHE A 50 3.61 -12.14 7.72
CA PHE A 50 3.36 -13.04 8.86
C PHE A 50 2.39 -14.13 8.43
N GLU A 51 2.92 -15.17 7.79
CA GLU A 51 2.29 -16.49 7.89
C GLU A 51 2.30 -16.86 9.37
N HIS A 52 1.18 -16.58 10.05
CA HIS A 52 0.93 -17.07 11.38
C HIS A 52 0.71 -18.58 11.24
N SER A 53 1.80 -19.34 11.41
CA SER A 53 1.78 -20.80 11.48
C SER A 53 0.94 -21.31 12.65
#